data_AF-A0A957RKQ4-F1
#
_entry.id   AF-A0A957RKQ4-F1
#
_cell.length_a   1.000
_cell.length_b   1.000
_cell.length_c   1.000
_cell.angle_alpha   90.00
_cell.angle_beta   90.00
_cell.angle_gamma   90.00
#
_symmetry.space_group_name_H-M   'P 1'
#
loop_
_entity.id
_entity.type
_entity.pdbx_description
1 polymer ?
#
loop_
_entity_poly.entity_id
_entity_poly.type
_entity_poly.pdbx_seq_one_letter_code
_entity_poly.pdbx_strand_id
1 'polypeptide(L)' 'MKLTHSPQAMAPADLDELRRHGFDDRAIHDATQVIAYFNYINRVADALGVEPETFVRKWEESPDP' A
#
# COMPACT_ATOMS: atom_id res chain seq x y z
N MET A 1 2.56 -0.46 -7.48
CA MET A 1 3.99 -0.82 -7.36
C MET A 1 4.95 0.37 -7.40
N LYS A 2 4.81 1.33 -8.33
CA LYS A 2 5.77 2.45 -8.48
C LYS A 2 6.00 3.24 -7.18
N LEU A 3 4.94 3.61 -6.46
CA LEU A 3 5.03 4.32 -5.17
C LEU A 3 5.76 3.52 -4.06
N THR A 4 5.72 2.19 -4.11
CA THR A 4 6.38 1.32 -3.12
C THR A 4 7.86 1.13 -3.42
N HIS A 5 8.22 0.87 -4.68
CA HIS A 5 9.60 0.55 -5.06
C HIS A 5 10.43 1.76 -5.47
N SER A 6 9.81 2.81 -5.99
CA SER A 6 10.51 3.98 -6.56
C SER A 6 9.69 5.26 -6.38
N PRO A 7 9.37 5.67 -5.13
CA PRO A 7 8.55 6.85 -4.87
C PRO A 7 9.14 8.14 -5.47
N GLN A 8 10.47 8.26 -5.55
CA GLN A 8 11.17 9.38 -6.17
C GLN A 8 10.95 9.51 -7.68
N ALA A 9 10.43 8.48 -8.35
CA ALA A 9 10.15 8.47 -9.78
C ALA A 9 8.70 8.85 -10.11
N MET A 10 7.86 9.14 -9.10
CA MET A 10 6.48 9.58 -9.31
C MET A 10 6.46 10.92 -10.05
N ALA A 11 5.59 11.03 -11.05
CA ALA A 11 5.46 12.19 -11.91
C ALA A 11 3.97 12.52 -12.15
N PRO A 12 3.65 13.75 -12.60
CA PRO A 12 2.27 14.14 -12.91
C PRO A 12 1.55 13.18 -13.88
N ALA A 13 2.29 12.61 -14.85
CA ALA A 13 1.74 11.65 -15.80
C ALA A 13 1.16 10.38 -15.14
N ASP A 14 1.69 9.95 -13.98
CA ASP A 14 1.13 8.82 -13.24
C ASP A 14 -0.26 9.17 -12.66
N LEU A 15 -0.44 10.42 -12.22
CA LEU A 15 -1.74 10.90 -11.71
C LEU A 15 -2.74 11.04 -12.84
N ASP A 16 -2.31 11.55 -13.99
CA ASP A 16 -3.16 11.70 -15.17
C ASP A 16 -3.66 10.35 -15.69
N GLU A 17 -2.81 9.32 -15.68
CA GLU A 17 -3.24 7.97 -16.03
C GLU A 17 -4.31 7.45 -15.07
N LEU A 18 -4.15 7.63 -13.75
CA LEU A 18 -5.17 7.23 -12.77
C LEU A 18 -6.49 7.98 -12.99
N ARG A 19 -6.42 9.29 -13.29
CA ARG A 19 -7.61 10.09 -13.62
C ARG A 19 -8.31 9.59 -14.89
N ARG A 20 -7.56 9.15 -15.90
CA ARG A 20 -8.11 8.53 -17.12
C ARG A 20 -8.86 7.23 -16.84
N HIS A 21 -8.49 6.50 -15.79
CA HIS A 21 -9.23 5.33 -15.31
C HIS A 21 -10.43 5.67 -14.40
N GLY A 22 -10.73 6.96 -14.23
CA GLY A 22 -11.89 7.43 -13.48
C GLY A 22 -11.66 7.62 -11.99
N PHE A 23 -10.42 7.54 -11.50
CA PHE A 23 -10.11 7.88 -10.11
C PHE A 23 -10.07 9.40 -9.93
N ASP A 24 -10.82 9.90 -8.95
CA ASP A 24 -10.74 11.30 -8.55
C ASP A 24 -9.53 11.56 -7.64
N ASP A 25 -9.21 12.83 -7.40
CA ASP A 25 -8.06 13.19 -6.59
C ASP A 25 -8.15 12.67 -5.14
N ARG A 26 -9.37 12.47 -4.62
CA ARG A 26 -9.58 11.91 -3.28
C ARG A 26 -9.21 10.44 -3.25
N ALA A 27 -9.69 9.65 -4.20
CA ALA A 27 -9.36 8.24 -4.32
C ALA A 27 -7.83 8.03 -4.50
N ILE A 28 -7.20 8.87 -5.31
CA ILE A 28 -5.74 8.83 -5.53
C ILE A 28 -4.98 9.18 -4.23
N HIS A 29 -5.46 10.20 -3.51
CA HIS A 29 -4.90 10.58 -2.21
C HIS A 29 -5.04 9.45 -1.18
N ASP A 30 -6.22 8.86 -1.04
CA ASP A 30 -6.49 7.77 -0.10
C ASP A 30 -5.60 6.57 -0.39
N ALA A 31 -5.49 6.17 -1.66
CA ALA A 31 -4.58 5.11 -2.09
C ALA A 31 -3.12 5.43 -1.72
N THR A 32 -2.69 6.68 -1.93
CA THR A 32 -1.34 7.14 -1.59
C THR A 32 -1.09 7.04 -0.09
N GLN A 33 -2.04 7.45 0.75
CA GLN A 33 -1.92 7.36 2.20
C GLN A 33 -1.83 5.92 2.68
N VAL A 34 -2.69 5.02 2.19
CA VAL A 34 -2.66 3.60 2.56
C VAL A 34 -1.33 2.97 2.17
N ILE A 35 -0.86 3.17 0.94
CA ILE A 35 0.42 2.63 0.47
C ILE A 35 1.57 3.17 1.32
N ALA A 36 1.60 4.47 1.60
CA ALA A 36 2.66 5.09 2.40
C ALA A 36 2.66 4.57 3.84
N TYR A 37 1.48 4.40 4.45
CA TYR A 37 1.34 3.88 5.80
C TYR A 37 1.90 2.45 5.92
N PHE A 38 1.53 1.56 5.01
CA PHE A 38 2.06 0.19 5.01
C PHE A 38 3.57 0.16 4.73
N ASN A 39 4.05 0.99 3.80
CA ASN A 39 5.49 1.11 3.55
C ASN A 39 6.26 1.61 4.78
N TYR A 40 5.65 2.44 5.63
CA TYR A 40 6.25 2.87 6.88
C TYR A 40 6.25 1.76 7.93
N ILE A 41 5.08 1.19 8.23
CA ILE A 41 4.96 0.19 9.31
C ILE A 41 5.77 -1.06 9.01
N ASN A 42 5.79 -1.54 7.75
CA ASN A 42 6.57 -2.71 7.36
C ASN A 42 8.06 -2.47 7.62
N ARG A 43 8.59 -1.29 7.27
CA ARG A 43 10.01 -0.96 7.53
C ARG A 43 10.32 -0.87 9.01
N VAL A 44 9.40 -0.37 9.83
CA VAL A 44 9.57 -0.34 11.29
C VAL A 44 9.57 -1.75 11.86
N ALA A 45 8.62 -2.60 11.45
CA ALA A 45 8.55 -4.00 11.87
C ALA A 45 9.83 -4.77 11.50
N ASP A 46 10.25 -4.67 10.23
CA ASP A 46 11.45 -5.33 9.71
C ASP A 46 12.72 -4.85 10.44
N ALA A 47 12.85 -3.53 10.68
CA ALA A 47 14.02 -2.97 11.34
C ALA A 47 14.14 -3.37 12.83
N LEU A 48 13.01 -3.65 13.47
CA LEU A 48 12.94 -4.04 14.88
C LEU A 48 12.84 -5.57 15.08
N GLY A 49 12.72 -6.35 13.99
CA GLY A 49 12.56 -7.80 14.06
C GLY A 49 11.22 -8.22 14.69
N VAL A 50 10.15 -7.48 14.40
CA VAL A 50 8.80 -7.82 14.90
C VAL A 50 8.31 -9.09 14.20
N GLU A 51 8.04 -10.12 14.99
CA GLU A 51 7.49 -11.38 14.51
C GLU A 51 5.97 -11.26 14.28
N PRO A 52 5.40 -11.94 13.25
CA PRO A 52 3.97 -11.96 13.00
C PRO A 52 3.16 -12.52 14.18
N GLU A 53 1.94 -12.01 14.35
CA GLU A 53 1.04 -12.46 15.41
C GLU A 53 0.56 -13.91 15.17
N THR A 54 0.77 -14.78 16.17
CA THR A 54 0.39 -16.20 16.09
C THR A 54 -1.12 -16.45 16.27
N PHE A 55 -1.87 -15.45 16.73
CA PHE A 55 -3.32 -15.55 16.98
C PHE A 55 -4.17 -15.02 15.83
N VAL A 56 -3.56 -14.34 14.85
CA VAL A 56 -4.25 -13.90 13.63
C VAL A 56 -4.18 -15.04 12.63
N ARG A 57 -5.33 -15.63 12.30
CA ARG A 57 -5.42 -16.68 11.27
C ARG A 57 -5.09 -16.09 9.90
N LYS A 58 -4.30 -16.79 9.10
CA LYS A 58 -4.04 -16.39 7.72
C LYS A 58 -5.35 -16.40 6.94
N TRP A 59 -5.60 -15.35 6.16
CA TRP A 59 -6.80 -15.21 5.34
C TRP A 59 -6.96 -16.34 4.32
N GLU A 60 -5.86 -16.93 3.84
CA GLU A 60 -5.83 -18.09 2.94
C GLU A 60 -6.39 -19.38 3.57
N GLU A 61 -6.43 -19.44 4.90
CA GLU A 61 -6.93 -20.59 5.65
C GLU A 61 -8.39 -20.40 6.10
N SER A 62 -8.95 -19.21 5.95
CA SER A 62 -10.36 -18.95 6.22
C SER A 62 -11.22 -19.67 5.17
N PRO A 63 -12.20 -20.50 5.57
CA PRO A 63 -13.15 -21.02 4.59
C PRO A 63 -13.86 -19.85 3.92
N ASP A 64 -14.00 -19.92 2.59
CA ASP A 64 -14.81 -18.98 1.80
C ASP A 64 -16.22 -18.90 2.43
N PRO A 65 -16.87 -17.71 2.48
CA PRO A 65 -18.22 -17.60 3.01
C PRO A 65 -19.25 -18.48 2.28
#